data_AF-A0A2G1DLF7-F1
#
_entry.id   AF-A0A2G1DLF7-F1
#
_cell.length_a   1.000
_cell.length_b   1.000
_cell.length_c   1.000
_cell.angle_alpha   90.00
_cell.angle_beta   90.00
_cell.angle_gamma   90.00
#
_symmetry.space_group_name_H-M   'P 1'
#
loop_
_entity.id
_entity.type
_entity.pdbx_description
1 polymer ?
#
loop_
_entity_poly.entity_id
_entity_poly.type
_entity_poly.pdbx_seq_one_letter_code
_entity_poly.pdbx_strand_id
1 'polypeptide(L)'
;MKRVNISVLGAGIAGVVTAIGLKKLGFNVTIFYKQRSFTAYEGFSQKTKDGLLLSNCRNAASLLTKQSIRNANWGTKQNSVNFEFVVSRNKFDKSLIKDAEEFGIKCIEAKVIGSVKNINNKAKIDYKINSNILSEICDYVVDSRGRFTPYKDKYISGPKSFSLLQELETKDNVEQKTSIDSVKDGWIWQAYLGNNKGYIQFTCDESLANNVKNFEEVLDLIKSQSLDLWILKDSKFINNLIKRDSYSKIHKDIVTDKYILVGDSASSIDPLSGNGAFQALSMASVAPYVINTIFNLPKNKHIAKEFYKKRVNYIFDKFSNVGRDFYCMENRFDSLFWQKRQNWPILKTGKYNIPTIKKEAILKDNFIYEHDVVITKDNPLGVWLLNNFDIVSLSKYCLNNSKEKAIKYFENFCTSKNLVNKDIMILKKWIFSQNIIRN
;
A
#
# COMPACT_ATOMS: atom_id res chain seq x y z
N MET A 1 -0.67 28.22 -21.30
CA MET A 1 -1.27 26.87 -21.47
C MET A 1 -2.39 26.68 -20.47
N LYS A 2 -3.50 26.05 -20.86
CA LYS A 2 -4.63 25.78 -19.95
C LYS A 2 -4.17 24.83 -18.84
N ARG A 3 -4.28 25.26 -17.58
CA ARG A 3 -3.87 24.44 -16.43
C ARG A 3 -4.88 23.29 -16.28
N VAL A 4 -4.39 22.05 -16.36
CA VAL A 4 -5.22 20.84 -16.20
C VAL A 4 -5.69 20.74 -14.75
N ASN A 5 -7.01 20.62 -14.56
CA ASN A 5 -7.67 20.54 -13.25
C ASN A 5 -7.86 19.07 -12.85
N ILE A 6 -7.34 18.70 -11.67
CA ILE A 6 -7.40 17.34 -11.14
C ILE A 6 -8.07 17.37 -9.77
N SER A 7 -9.14 16.56 -9.64
CA SER A 7 -9.79 16.34 -8.35
C SER A 7 -9.27 15.06 -7.70
N VAL A 8 -8.79 15.16 -6.48
CA VAL A 8 -8.33 14.03 -5.65
C VAL A 8 -9.41 13.72 -4.62
N LEU A 9 -9.90 12.49 -4.60
CA LEU A 9 -10.98 12.06 -3.71
C LEU A 9 -10.37 11.26 -2.56
N GLY A 10 -10.50 11.78 -1.33
CA GLY A 10 -9.87 11.22 -0.13
C GLY A 10 -8.52 11.86 0.18
N ALA A 11 -8.26 12.09 1.48
CA ALA A 11 -7.04 12.73 1.98
C ALA A 11 -6.23 11.83 2.93
N GLY A 12 -6.29 10.52 2.72
CA GLY A 12 -5.30 9.62 3.31
C GLY A 12 -3.95 9.74 2.60
N ILE A 13 -2.99 8.92 3.02
CA ILE A 13 -1.63 8.82 2.43
C ILE A 13 -1.68 8.83 0.89
N ALA A 14 -2.51 7.96 0.30
CA ALA A 14 -2.63 7.83 -1.14
C ALA A 14 -3.02 9.14 -1.85
N GLY A 15 -3.99 9.86 -1.28
CA GLY A 15 -4.50 11.10 -1.87
C GLY A 15 -3.52 12.25 -1.72
N VAL A 16 -3.04 12.50 -0.51
CA VAL A 16 -2.14 13.63 -0.23
C VAL A 16 -0.81 13.49 -0.95
N VAL A 17 -0.18 12.32 -0.95
CA VAL A 17 1.09 12.10 -1.65
C VAL A 17 0.92 12.27 -3.16
N THR A 18 -0.17 11.75 -3.74
CA THR A 18 -0.45 11.95 -5.17
C THR A 18 -0.70 13.43 -5.47
N ALA A 19 -1.45 14.13 -4.62
CA ALA A 19 -1.77 15.54 -4.79
C ALA A 19 -0.51 16.43 -4.76
N ILE A 20 0.39 16.21 -3.79
CA ILE A 20 1.68 16.91 -3.69
C ILE A 20 2.52 16.65 -4.94
N GLY A 21 2.63 15.40 -5.38
CA GLY A 21 3.37 15.06 -6.60
C GLY A 21 2.80 15.74 -7.85
N LEU A 22 1.47 15.78 -7.99
CA LEU A 22 0.80 16.49 -9.09
C LEU A 22 1.02 18.01 -9.02
N LYS A 23 0.94 18.60 -7.82
CA LYS A 23 1.19 20.04 -7.63
C LYS A 23 2.60 20.42 -8.07
N LYS A 24 3.61 19.62 -7.73
CA LYS A 24 5.01 19.81 -8.16
C LYS A 24 5.20 19.72 -9.68
N LEU A 25 4.37 18.93 -10.37
CA LEU A 25 4.36 18.83 -11.84
C LEU A 25 3.54 19.94 -12.50
N GLY A 26 3.03 20.91 -11.74
CA GLY A 26 2.37 22.12 -12.25
C GLY A 26 0.84 22.02 -12.43
N PHE A 27 0.23 20.88 -12.10
CA PHE A 27 -1.21 20.68 -12.19
C PHE A 27 -1.99 21.54 -11.19
N ASN A 28 -3.24 21.88 -11.53
CA ASN A 28 -4.17 22.47 -10.57
C ASN A 28 -4.91 21.36 -9.83
N VAL A 29 -4.74 21.28 -8.51
CA VAL A 29 -5.19 20.14 -7.71
C VAL A 29 -6.14 20.61 -6.61
N THR A 30 -7.27 19.93 -6.49
CA THR A 30 -8.22 20.09 -5.38
C THR A 30 -8.45 18.73 -4.71
N ILE A 31 -8.30 18.68 -3.39
CA ILE A 31 -8.62 17.50 -2.59
C ILE A 31 -10.03 17.64 -2.03
N PHE A 32 -10.87 16.63 -2.25
CA PHE A 32 -12.17 16.48 -1.58
C PHE A 32 -12.05 15.37 -0.55
N TYR A 33 -12.31 15.67 0.72
CA TYR A 33 -12.13 14.69 1.79
C TYR A 33 -13.22 14.78 2.83
N LYS A 34 -13.44 13.67 3.56
CA LYS A 34 -14.25 13.69 4.77
C LYS A 34 -13.41 13.17 5.92
N GLN A 35 -13.50 13.82 7.07
CA GLN A 35 -12.87 13.32 8.29
C GLN A 35 -13.40 11.92 8.61
N ARG A 36 -12.51 11.07 9.12
CA ARG A 36 -12.88 9.73 9.55
C ARG A 36 -13.93 9.82 10.66
N SER A 37 -15.00 9.06 10.52
CA SER A 37 -16.13 9.08 11.47
C SER A 37 -15.96 8.17 12.68
N PHE A 38 -14.78 7.58 12.87
CA PHE A 38 -14.50 6.60 13.93
C PHE A 38 -13.03 6.66 14.33
N THR A 39 -12.73 6.28 15.57
CA THR A 39 -11.34 6.15 16.03
C THR A 39 -10.69 4.93 15.39
N ALA A 40 -9.48 5.13 14.85
CA ALA A 40 -8.67 4.04 14.34
C ALA A 40 -7.20 4.25 14.70
N TYR A 41 -6.51 3.15 15.01
CA TYR A 41 -5.08 3.10 15.22
C TYR A 41 -4.48 2.08 14.26
N GLU A 42 -3.29 2.37 13.75
CA GLU A 42 -2.57 1.51 12.81
C GLU A 42 -1.09 1.46 13.19
N GLY A 43 -0.47 0.29 13.01
CA GLY A 43 0.97 0.10 13.14
C GLY A 43 1.70 0.43 11.83
N PHE A 44 2.64 1.39 11.87
CA PHE A 44 3.45 1.79 10.72
C PHE A 44 4.91 1.37 10.89
N SER A 45 5.55 1.00 9.77
CA SER A 45 6.97 0.65 9.75
C SER A 45 7.87 1.88 9.59
N GLN A 46 9.18 1.71 9.84
CA GLN A 46 10.20 2.71 9.50
C GLN A 46 10.16 3.10 8.02
N LYS A 47 9.94 2.13 7.12
CA LYS A 47 9.82 2.39 5.67
C LYS A 47 8.64 3.31 5.35
N THR A 48 7.56 3.25 6.12
CA THR A 48 6.43 4.17 5.98
C THR A 48 6.84 5.58 6.36
N LYS A 49 7.56 5.77 7.47
CA LYS A 49 8.11 7.07 7.89
C LYS A 49 9.02 7.66 6.82
N ASP A 50 9.98 6.88 6.34
CA ASP A 50 10.93 7.31 5.32
C ASP A 50 10.21 7.68 4.02
N GLY A 51 9.22 6.89 3.61
CA GLY A 51 8.41 7.17 2.43
C GLY A 51 7.57 8.45 2.55
N LEU A 52 7.03 8.76 3.74
CA LEU A 52 6.33 10.02 4.00
C LEU A 52 7.29 11.23 3.87
N LEU A 53 8.50 11.13 4.43
CA LEU A 53 9.52 12.17 4.32
C LEU A 53 9.94 12.43 2.88
N LEU A 54 10.22 11.35 2.12
CA LEU A 54 10.53 11.43 0.68
C LEU A 54 9.39 12.04 -0.14
N SER A 55 8.15 11.88 0.32
CA SER A 55 6.95 12.43 -0.31
C SER A 55 6.56 13.81 0.21
N ASN A 56 7.42 14.46 1.02
CA ASN A 56 7.19 15.75 1.66
C ASN A 56 5.98 15.83 2.61
N CYS A 57 5.52 14.70 3.14
CA CYS A 57 4.49 14.66 4.19
C CYS A 57 5.15 14.77 5.58
N ARG A 58 5.74 15.94 5.87
CA ARG A 58 6.60 16.15 7.05
C ARG A 58 5.80 16.20 8.35
N ASN A 59 4.64 16.85 8.34
CA ASN A 59 3.75 16.93 9.51
C ASN A 59 3.18 15.55 9.86
N ALA A 60 2.88 14.72 8.87
CA ALA A 60 2.44 13.35 9.11
C ALA A 60 3.58 12.48 9.64
N ALA A 61 4.78 12.59 9.06
CA ALA A 61 5.96 11.84 9.48
C ALA A 61 6.46 12.22 10.89
N SER A 62 6.25 13.47 11.33
CA SER A 62 6.64 13.93 12.67
C SER A 62 5.85 13.28 13.80
N LEU A 63 4.74 12.60 13.50
CA LEU A 63 3.98 11.82 14.48
C LEU A 63 4.58 10.44 14.74
N LEU A 64 5.50 9.97 13.90
CA LEU A 64 6.13 8.65 14.01
C LEU A 64 7.46 8.79 14.78
N THR A 65 7.37 9.10 16.08
CA THR A 65 8.54 9.42 16.92
C THR A 65 9.04 8.22 17.73
N LYS A 66 8.15 7.57 18.49
CA LYS A 66 8.49 6.45 19.38
C LYS A 66 8.02 5.13 18.78
N GLN A 67 8.93 4.17 18.69
CA GLN A 67 8.58 2.80 18.32
C GLN A 67 8.04 2.05 19.53
N SER A 68 6.96 1.32 19.31
CA SER A 68 6.38 0.35 20.23
C SER A 68 6.98 -1.03 19.96
N ILE A 69 7.27 -1.77 21.03
CA ILE A 69 7.60 -3.19 20.93
C ILE A 69 6.37 -3.91 20.39
N ARG A 70 6.57 -4.74 19.36
CA ARG A 70 5.53 -5.57 18.74
C ARG A 70 5.86 -7.03 18.97
N ASN A 71 5.03 -7.69 19.77
CA ASN A 71 5.07 -9.14 19.97
C ASN A 71 4.22 -9.84 18.91
N ALA A 72 4.58 -11.08 18.59
CA ALA A 72 3.77 -11.95 17.75
C ALA A 72 3.74 -13.36 18.35
N ASN A 73 2.53 -13.81 18.65
CA ASN A 73 2.22 -15.17 19.09
C ASN A 73 1.48 -15.85 17.94
N TRP A 74 2.24 -16.51 17.07
CA TRP A 74 1.73 -16.99 15.78
C TRP A 74 2.25 -18.38 15.46
N GLY A 75 1.35 -19.34 15.28
CA GLY A 75 1.71 -20.74 15.14
C GLY A 75 2.47 -21.25 16.36
N THR A 76 3.50 -22.04 16.10
CA THR A 76 4.43 -22.53 17.15
C THR A 76 5.51 -21.53 17.52
N LYS A 77 5.57 -20.37 16.84
CA LYS A 77 6.54 -19.31 17.16
C LYS A 77 5.95 -18.35 18.19
N GLN A 78 6.62 -18.25 19.33
CA GLN A 78 6.34 -17.24 20.34
C GLN A 78 7.48 -16.21 20.37
N ASN A 79 7.14 -14.96 20.72
CA ASN A 79 8.10 -13.91 21.06
C ASN A 79 9.06 -13.46 19.94
N SER A 80 8.63 -13.41 18.67
CA SER A 80 9.41 -12.67 17.67
C SER A 80 9.19 -11.16 17.87
N VAL A 81 10.20 -10.47 18.42
CA VAL A 81 10.14 -9.03 18.67
C VAL A 81 10.42 -8.25 17.40
N ASN A 82 9.52 -7.34 17.05
CA ASN A 82 9.73 -6.31 16.04
C ASN A 82 9.28 -4.95 16.59
N PHE A 83 9.36 -3.91 15.77
CA PHE A 83 9.00 -2.55 16.16
C PHE A 83 8.03 -1.92 15.17
N GLU A 84 7.08 -1.15 15.68
CA GLU A 84 6.16 -0.35 14.87
C GLU A 84 5.87 1.01 15.52
N PHE A 85 5.48 1.98 14.71
CA PHE A 85 4.90 3.23 15.20
C PHE A 85 3.39 3.04 15.30
N VAL A 86 2.81 3.13 16.50
CA VAL A 86 1.36 3.07 16.66
C VAL A 86 0.79 4.47 16.48
N VAL A 87 -0.04 4.63 15.45
CA VAL A 87 -0.49 5.94 14.98
C VAL A 87 -2.00 6.07 15.12
N SER A 88 -2.45 7.12 15.82
CA SER A 88 -3.85 7.55 15.77
C SER A 88 -4.15 8.12 14.37
N ARG A 89 -5.02 7.46 13.61
CA ARG A 89 -5.43 7.92 12.28
C ARG A 89 -6.13 9.26 12.29
N ASN A 90 -6.82 9.64 13.37
CA ASN A 90 -7.48 10.95 13.47
C ASN A 90 -6.45 12.09 13.45
N LYS A 91 -5.41 12.02 14.29
CA LYS A 91 -4.30 12.98 14.31
C LYS A 91 -3.49 12.94 13.01
N PHE A 92 -3.18 11.74 12.52
CA PHE A 92 -2.37 11.55 11.33
C PHE A 92 -3.04 12.05 10.05
N ASP A 93 -4.32 11.75 9.84
CA ASP A 93 -5.07 12.22 8.67
C ASP A 93 -5.19 13.77 8.67
N LYS A 94 -5.26 14.41 9.85
CA LYS A 94 -5.20 15.88 9.98
C LYS A 94 -3.82 16.44 9.61
N SER A 95 -2.74 15.80 10.06
CA SER A 95 -1.38 16.22 9.68
C SER A 95 -1.14 16.10 8.16
N LEU A 96 -1.70 15.09 7.51
CA LEU A 96 -1.65 14.95 6.05
C LEU A 96 -2.38 16.09 5.32
N ILE A 97 -3.53 16.55 5.83
CA ILE A 97 -4.20 17.74 5.28
C ILE A 97 -3.30 18.97 5.38
N LYS A 98 -2.67 19.18 6.54
CA LYS A 98 -1.71 20.28 6.73
C LYS A 98 -0.55 20.20 5.74
N ASP A 99 0.00 19.01 5.51
CA ASP A 99 1.02 18.78 4.49
C ASP A 99 0.52 19.20 3.09
N ALA A 100 -0.72 18.90 2.71
CA ALA A 100 -1.27 19.34 1.42
C ALA A 100 -1.46 20.87 1.34
N GLU A 101 -1.94 21.48 2.42
CA GLU A 101 -2.16 22.93 2.52
C GLU A 101 -0.84 23.72 2.42
N GLU A 102 0.24 23.23 3.01
CA GLU A 102 1.60 23.82 2.90
C GLU A 102 2.13 23.83 1.45
N PHE A 103 1.61 22.93 0.58
CA PHE A 103 1.88 22.94 -0.87
C PHE A 103 0.88 23.81 -1.67
N GLY A 104 0.01 24.57 -1.00
CA GLY A 104 -1.01 25.40 -1.63
C GLY A 104 -2.04 24.59 -2.41
N ILE A 105 -2.37 23.39 -1.95
CA ILE A 105 -3.43 22.54 -2.51
C ILE A 105 -4.75 22.89 -1.82
N LYS A 106 -5.79 23.16 -2.61
CA LYS A 106 -7.12 23.44 -2.06
C LYS A 106 -7.71 22.16 -1.47
N CYS A 107 -8.06 22.19 -0.18
CA CYS A 107 -8.71 21.08 0.51
C CYS A 107 -10.15 21.44 0.86
N ILE A 108 -11.11 20.65 0.39
CA ILE A 108 -12.55 20.85 0.62
C ILE A 108 -13.05 19.68 1.47
N GLU A 109 -13.52 19.98 2.69
CA GLU A 109 -14.16 18.96 3.51
C GLU A 109 -15.58 18.67 2.98
N ALA A 110 -15.70 17.61 2.19
CA ALA A 110 -16.94 17.15 1.57
C ALA A 110 -16.95 15.62 1.37
N LYS A 111 -18.14 15.02 1.45
CA LYS A 111 -18.34 13.60 1.12
C LYS A 111 -18.63 13.46 -0.37
N VAL A 112 -17.67 12.95 -1.15
CA VAL A 112 -17.90 12.58 -2.54
C VAL A 112 -18.84 11.38 -2.60
N ILE A 113 -19.90 11.46 -3.42
CA ILE A 113 -20.93 10.45 -3.56
C ILE A 113 -20.86 9.78 -4.93
N GLY A 114 -21.03 8.46 -4.97
CA GLY A 114 -21.06 7.69 -6.21
C GLY A 114 -19.72 7.69 -6.98
N SER A 115 -19.80 7.15 -8.20
CA SER A 115 -18.69 6.97 -9.14
C SER A 115 -18.39 8.24 -9.94
N VAL A 116 -17.17 8.32 -10.47
CA VAL A 116 -16.80 9.34 -11.45
C VAL A 116 -17.65 9.15 -12.71
N LYS A 117 -18.30 10.22 -13.17
CA LYS A 117 -19.11 10.26 -14.40
C LYS A 117 -18.30 10.91 -15.52
N ASN A 118 -18.57 10.53 -16.77
CA ASN A 118 -18.02 11.20 -17.95
C ASN A 118 -19.08 12.14 -18.53
N ILE A 119 -18.77 13.44 -18.63
CA ILE A 119 -19.63 14.44 -19.26
C ILE A 119 -18.78 15.27 -20.21
N ASN A 120 -19.14 15.30 -21.50
CA ASN A 120 -18.46 16.10 -22.53
C ASN A 120 -16.93 15.91 -22.51
N ASN A 121 -16.49 14.65 -22.42
CA ASN A 121 -15.09 14.27 -22.36
C ASN A 121 -14.33 14.80 -21.11
N LYS A 122 -15.04 15.14 -20.03
CA LYS A 122 -14.49 15.52 -18.72
C LYS A 122 -15.01 14.61 -17.61
N ALA A 123 -14.28 14.57 -16.51
CA ALA A 123 -14.70 13.88 -15.31
C ALA A 123 -15.64 14.78 -14.50
N LYS A 124 -16.79 14.24 -14.08
CA LYS A 124 -17.69 14.86 -13.12
C LYS A 124 -17.73 14.03 -11.84
N ILE A 125 -17.60 14.71 -10.71
CA ILE A 125 -17.87 14.16 -9.38
C ILE A 125 -19.05 14.89 -8.76
N ASP A 126 -19.85 14.16 -7.98
CA ASP A 126 -20.89 14.73 -7.14
C ASP A 126 -20.43 14.61 -5.69
N TYR A 127 -20.63 15.65 -4.88
CA TYR A 127 -20.21 15.68 -3.49
C TYR A 127 -21.21 16.41 -2.62
N LYS A 128 -21.21 16.06 -1.34
CA LYS A 128 -22.12 16.60 -0.32
C LYS A 128 -21.36 17.46 0.67
N ILE A 129 -21.82 18.69 0.85
CA ILE A 129 -21.49 19.56 1.97
C ILE A 129 -22.79 19.75 2.76
N ASN A 130 -22.81 19.31 4.02
CA ASN A 130 -24.02 19.27 4.84
C ASN A 130 -25.15 18.49 4.16
N SER A 131 -26.26 19.15 3.81
CA SER A 131 -27.40 18.58 3.09
C SER A 131 -27.37 18.82 1.58
N ASN A 132 -26.49 19.71 1.09
CA ASN A 132 -26.48 20.15 -0.30
C ASN A 132 -25.60 19.25 -1.17
N ILE A 133 -26.14 18.83 -2.31
CA ILE A 133 -25.40 18.09 -3.33
C ILE A 133 -24.89 19.10 -4.36
N LEU A 134 -23.58 19.06 -4.57
CA LEU A 134 -22.85 19.90 -5.52
C LEU A 134 -22.12 19.00 -6.52
N SER A 135 -21.68 19.60 -7.62
CA SER A 135 -20.92 18.91 -8.66
C SER A 135 -19.65 19.67 -8.98
N GLU A 136 -18.57 18.95 -9.29
CA GLU A 136 -17.31 19.50 -9.79
C GLU A 136 -16.98 18.84 -11.13
N ILE A 137 -16.57 19.64 -12.12
CA ILE A 137 -16.11 19.17 -13.43
C ILE A 137 -14.61 19.42 -13.54
N CYS A 138 -13.85 18.35 -13.76
CA CYS A 138 -12.39 18.38 -13.85
C CYS A 138 -11.90 17.57 -15.05
N ASP A 139 -10.62 17.69 -15.37
CA ASP A 139 -10.02 16.99 -16.51
C ASP A 139 -9.65 15.55 -16.14
N TYR A 140 -9.35 15.29 -14.86
CA TYR A 140 -9.00 13.96 -14.35
C TYR A 140 -9.35 13.80 -12.86
N VAL A 141 -9.55 12.56 -12.43
CA VAL A 141 -9.80 12.21 -11.02
C VAL A 141 -8.76 11.24 -10.49
N VAL A 142 -8.25 11.51 -9.29
CA VAL A 142 -7.54 10.52 -8.48
C VAL A 142 -8.52 10.00 -7.43
N ASP A 143 -8.96 8.76 -7.54
CA ASP A 143 -9.78 8.15 -6.48
C ASP A 143 -8.89 7.44 -5.47
N SER A 144 -8.78 8.03 -4.29
CA SER A 144 -8.04 7.55 -3.14
C SER A 144 -8.92 7.45 -1.88
N ARG A 145 -10.23 7.23 -2.06
CA ARG A 145 -11.22 7.04 -0.98
C ARG A 145 -11.02 5.73 -0.21
N GLY A 146 -10.05 4.93 -0.61
CA GLY A 146 -9.74 3.63 -0.03
C GLY A 146 -10.91 2.67 -0.23
N ARG A 147 -11.19 1.87 0.80
CA ARG A 147 -12.26 0.86 0.76
C ARG A 147 -13.69 1.44 0.58
N PHE A 148 -13.86 2.75 0.65
CA PHE A 148 -15.15 3.45 0.44
C PHE A 148 -15.41 3.83 -1.02
N THR A 149 -14.51 3.52 -1.94
CA THR A 149 -14.76 3.71 -3.38
C THR A 149 -15.99 2.89 -3.83
N PRO A 150 -16.84 3.43 -4.72
CA PRO A 150 -18.18 2.89 -5.00
C PRO A 150 -18.17 1.68 -5.96
N TYR A 151 -17.02 1.31 -6.51
CA TYR A 151 -16.92 0.32 -7.58
C TYR A 151 -16.93 -1.14 -7.09
N LYS A 152 -17.87 -1.51 -6.21
CA LYS A 152 -17.86 -2.81 -5.52
C LYS A 152 -17.81 -4.01 -6.47
N ASP A 153 -18.58 -4.00 -7.55
CA ASP A 153 -18.70 -5.12 -8.50
C ASP A 153 -17.50 -5.29 -9.44
N LYS A 154 -16.53 -4.37 -9.35
CA LYS A 154 -15.32 -4.37 -10.17
C LYS A 154 -14.10 -4.94 -9.46
N TYR A 155 -14.26 -5.42 -8.23
CA TYR A 155 -13.17 -6.05 -7.48
C TYR A 155 -13.10 -7.56 -7.70
N ILE A 156 -11.87 -8.05 -7.78
CA ILE A 156 -11.54 -9.45 -7.54
C ILE A 156 -11.04 -9.51 -6.10
N SER A 157 -11.63 -10.36 -5.27
CA SER A 157 -11.33 -10.46 -3.84
C SER A 157 -10.85 -11.85 -3.45
N GLY A 158 -10.03 -11.91 -2.40
CA GLY A 158 -9.77 -13.15 -1.67
C GLY A 158 -10.88 -13.49 -0.66
N PRO A 159 -10.63 -14.45 0.23
CA PRO A 159 -11.51 -14.77 1.35
C PRO A 159 -11.89 -13.52 2.16
N LYS A 160 -13.16 -13.38 2.50
CA LYS A 160 -13.66 -12.19 3.18
C LYS A 160 -13.34 -12.20 4.68
N SER A 161 -12.37 -11.40 5.07
CA SER A 161 -12.09 -10.96 6.44
C SER A 161 -12.84 -9.68 6.81
N PHE A 162 -13.29 -9.61 8.06
CA PHE A 162 -13.78 -8.40 8.69
C PHE A 162 -13.00 -8.13 9.98
N SER A 163 -12.68 -6.86 10.22
CA SER A 163 -12.06 -6.39 11.46
C SER A 163 -13.10 -5.73 12.35
N LEU A 164 -13.22 -6.25 13.57
CA LEU A 164 -14.00 -5.72 14.68
C LEU A 164 -13.06 -4.88 15.55
N LEU A 165 -13.35 -3.58 15.66
CA LEU A 165 -12.44 -2.58 16.21
C LEU A 165 -13.06 -1.94 17.44
N GLN A 166 -12.29 -1.89 18.53
CA GLN A 166 -12.74 -1.32 19.80
C GLN A 166 -11.65 -0.45 20.43
N GLU A 167 -11.99 0.79 20.78
CA GLU A 167 -11.18 1.63 21.66
C GLU A 167 -11.52 1.32 23.12
N LEU A 168 -10.48 1.31 23.96
CA LEU A 168 -10.55 0.98 25.37
C LEU A 168 -9.92 2.11 26.20
N GLU A 169 -10.46 2.34 27.38
CA GLU A 169 -9.80 3.04 28.48
C GLU A 169 -9.11 1.99 29.36
N THR A 170 -7.87 2.26 29.74
CA THR A 170 -6.99 1.34 30.49
C THR A 170 -6.45 2.06 31.71
N LYS A 171 -6.23 1.37 32.84
CA LYS A 171 -5.62 1.98 34.03
C LYS A 171 -4.10 1.99 33.93
N ASP A 172 -3.47 3.07 34.39
CA ASP A 172 -2.06 3.19 34.77
C ASP A 172 -1.01 2.68 33.76
N ASN A 173 -1.36 2.62 32.46
CA ASN A 173 -0.48 2.09 31.43
C ASN A 173 0.18 3.22 30.63
N VAL A 174 1.48 3.37 30.84
CA VAL A 174 2.28 4.45 30.23
C VAL A 174 3.01 3.98 28.97
N GLU A 175 3.37 2.70 28.87
CA GLU A 175 4.21 2.21 27.78
C GLU A 175 3.42 1.69 26.57
N GLN A 176 3.80 2.15 25.38
CA GLN A 176 3.24 1.69 24.13
C GLN A 176 3.84 0.34 23.75
N LYS A 177 2.97 -0.65 23.58
CA LYS A 177 3.33 -1.99 23.09
C LYS A 177 2.15 -2.58 22.34
N THR A 178 2.46 -3.50 21.44
CA THR A 178 1.46 -4.22 20.67
C THR A 178 1.72 -5.72 20.67
N SER A 179 0.67 -6.48 20.47
CA SER A 179 0.76 -7.92 20.25
C SER A 179 -0.17 -8.30 19.11
N ILE A 180 0.24 -9.31 18.35
CA ILE A 180 -0.65 -10.03 17.46
C ILE A 180 -0.72 -11.49 17.86
N ASP A 181 -1.94 -11.99 17.98
CA ASP A 181 -2.24 -13.31 18.52
C ASP A 181 -3.18 -14.02 17.54
N SER A 182 -2.75 -15.15 16.99
CA SER A 182 -3.66 -16.01 16.21
C SER A 182 -4.58 -16.78 17.16
N VAL A 183 -5.85 -16.90 16.76
CA VAL A 183 -6.91 -17.57 17.51
C VAL A 183 -7.68 -18.54 16.62
N LYS A 184 -8.57 -19.34 17.20
CA LYS A 184 -9.29 -20.41 16.48
C LYS A 184 -9.98 -19.88 15.23
N ASP A 185 -10.70 -18.76 15.33
CA ASP A 185 -11.53 -18.22 14.24
C ASP A 185 -11.04 -16.86 13.73
N GLY A 186 -9.75 -16.58 13.83
CA GLY A 186 -9.22 -15.30 13.43
C GLY A 186 -7.84 -14.96 13.98
N TRP A 187 -7.57 -13.66 14.09
CA TRP A 187 -6.44 -13.14 14.84
C TRP A 187 -6.78 -11.81 15.49
N ILE A 188 -6.08 -11.50 16.58
CA ILE A 188 -6.31 -10.32 17.39
C ILE A 188 -5.03 -9.49 17.42
N TRP A 189 -5.15 -8.20 17.10
CA TRP A 189 -4.12 -7.21 17.38
C TRP A 189 -4.57 -6.35 18.56
N GLN A 190 -3.75 -6.29 19.60
CA GLN A 190 -3.98 -5.49 20.80
C GLN A 190 -2.86 -4.46 20.96
N ALA A 191 -3.22 -3.25 21.39
CA ALA A 191 -2.28 -2.15 21.53
C ALA A 191 -2.56 -1.34 22.80
N TYR A 192 -1.52 -1.10 23.61
CA TYR A 192 -1.48 0.05 24.51
C TYR A 192 -0.99 1.26 23.73
N LEU A 193 -1.74 2.35 23.82
CA LEU A 193 -1.50 3.57 23.06
C LEU A 193 -0.79 4.64 23.90
N GLY A 194 -0.62 4.38 25.20
CA GLY A 194 -0.25 5.36 26.21
C GLY A 194 -1.44 6.24 26.62
N ASN A 195 -1.26 7.03 27.68
CA ASN A 195 -2.29 7.94 28.22
C ASN A 195 -3.61 7.23 28.52
N ASN A 196 -3.54 6.07 29.18
CA ASN A 196 -4.72 5.31 29.60
C ASN A 196 -5.63 4.87 28.43
N LYS A 197 -5.07 4.72 27.23
CA LYS A 197 -5.80 4.25 26.04
C LYS A 197 -5.33 2.90 25.54
N GLY A 198 -6.29 2.11 25.10
CA GLY A 198 -6.13 0.80 24.51
C GLY A 198 -6.88 0.65 23.20
N TYR A 199 -6.48 -0.34 22.40
CA TYR A 199 -7.18 -0.68 21.18
C TYR A 199 -7.11 -2.16 20.89
N ILE A 200 -8.23 -2.73 20.44
CA ILE A 200 -8.32 -4.10 19.92
C ILE A 200 -8.83 -4.06 18.49
N GLN A 201 -8.19 -4.87 17.66
CA GLN A 201 -8.72 -5.33 16.39
C GLN A 201 -8.83 -6.86 16.44
N PHE A 202 -10.05 -7.39 16.35
CA PHE A 202 -10.29 -8.81 16.09
C PHE A 202 -10.68 -9.01 14.62
N THR A 203 -9.84 -9.72 13.87
CA THR A 203 -10.10 -10.05 12.46
C THR A 203 -10.59 -11.48 12.32
N CYS A 204 -11.78 -11.64 11.74
CA CYS A 204 -12.47 -12.93 11.58
C CYS A 204 -13.20 -13.01 10.22
N ASP A 205 -13.93 -14.11 9.98
CA ASP A 205 -14.76 -14.29 8.79
C ASP A 205 -16.01 -13.39 8.79
N GLU A 206 -16.51 -13.05 7.59
CA GLU A 206 -17.73 -12.24 7.40
C GLU A 206 -18.95 -12.78 8.18
N SER A 207 -19.15 -14.10 8.22
CA SER A 207 -20.26 -14.73 8.94
C SER A 207 -20.19 -14.46 10.45
N LEU A 208 -19.01 -14.62 11.05
CA LEU A 208 -18.81 -14.36 12.47
C LEU A 208 -19.00 -12.88 12.78
N ALA A 209 -18.40 -12.01 11.97
CA ALA A 209 -18.52 -10.56 12.14
C ALA A 209 -19.97 -10.06 12.01
N ASN A 210 -20.80 -10.69 11.17
CA ASN A 210 -22.22 -10.33 11.02
C ASN A 210 -23.06 -10.72 12.24
N ASN A 211 -22.70 -11.80 12.94
CA ASN A 211 -23.45 -12.29 14.10
C ASN A 211 -23.18 -11.49 15.38
N VAL A 212 -22.02 -10.86 15.49
CA VAL A 212 -21.65 -10.02 16.65
C VAL A 212 -22.33 -8.65 16.58
N LYS A 213 -22.97 -8.15 17.63
CA LYS A 213 -23.63 -6.83 17.63
C LYS A 213 -22.84 -5.75 18.37
N ASN A 214 -22.21 -6.13 19.47
CA ASN A 214 -21.52 -5.24 20.39
C ASN A 214 -20.20 -5.86 20.84
N PHE A 215 -19.45 -5.16 21.68
CA PHE A 215 -18.13 -5.62 22.10
C PHE A 215 -18.20 -6.68 23.20
N GLU A 216 -19.27 -6.73 23.98
CA GLU A 216 -19.53 -7.77 24.96
C GLU A 216 -19.58 -9.16 24.32
N GLU A 217 -20.28 -9.29 23.19
CA GLU A 217 -20.29 -10.52 22.40
C GLU A 217 -18.89 -10.86 21.83
N VAL A 218 -18.07 -9.85 21.52
CA VAL A 218 -16.65 -10.08 21.14
C VAL A 218 -15.86 -10.62 22.33
N LEU A 219 -16.08 -10.11 23.54
CA LEU A 219 -15.41 -10.59 24.75
C LEU A 219 -15.75 -12.05 25.03
N ASP A 220 -16.99 -12.46 24.83
CA ASP A 220 -17.41 -13.85 25.01
C ASP A 220 -16.74 -14.77 23.98
N LEU A 221 -16.60 -14.32 22.72
CA LEU A 221 -15.82 -15.02 21.71
C LEU A 221 -14.33 -15.13 22.07
N ILE A 222 -13.73 -14.09 22.64
CA ILE A 222 -12.33 -14.11 23.08
C ILE A 222 -12.14 -15.09 24.25
N LYS A 223 -13.03 -15.05 25.25
CA LYS A 223 -13.00 -15.93 26.42
C LYS A 223 -13.18 -17.40 26.05
N SER A 224 -14.13 -17.70 25.15
CA SER A 224 -14.36 -19.08 24.68
C SER A 224 -13.15 -19.69 23.95
N GLN A 225 -12.24 -18.85 23.45
CA GLN A 225 -10.99 -19.26 22.83
C GLN A 225 -9.82 -19.38 23.83
N SER A 226 -10.10 -19.26 25.14
CA SER A 226 -9.11 -19.36 26.24
C SER A 226 -7.92 -18.42 26.09
N LEU A 227 -8.13 -17.24 25.48
CA LEU A 227 -7.08 -16.26 25.25
C LEU A 227 -7.06 -15.20 26.35
N ASP A 228 -5.95 -15.09 27.05
CA ASP A 228 -5.71 -14.06 28.05
C ASP A 228 -5.06 -12.83 27.40
N LEU A 229 -5.88 -11.85 27.01
CA LEU A 229 -5.42 -10.58 26.45
C LEU A 229 -5.12 -9.60 27.59
N TRP A 230 -3.85 -9.22 27.73
CA TRP A 230 -3.42 -8.26 28.75
C TRP A 230 -4.16 -6.92 28.68
N ILE A 231 -4.56 -6.49 27.49
CA ILE A 231 -5.30 -5.23 27.29
C ILE A 231 -6.67 -5.24 27.97
N LEU A 232 -7.24 -6.43 28.25
CA LEU A 232 -8.57 -6.58 28.84
C LEU A 232 -8.57 -6.55 30.37
N LYS A 233 -7.42 -6.84 31.01
CA LYS A 233 -7.25 -6.77 32.47
C LYS A 233 -7.38 -5.30 32.89
N ASP A 234 -8.51 -4.96 33.51
CA ASP A 234 -8.83 -3.60 33.99
C ASP A 234 -9.09 -2.53 32.91
N SER A 235 -9.68 -2.93 31.79
CA SER A 235 -10.12 -1.99 30.76
C SER A 235 -11.63 -1.76 30.75
N LYS A 236 -12.04 -0.60 30.25
CA LYS A 236 -13.43 -0.29 29.89
C LYS A 236 -13.48 0.03 28.41
N PHE A 237 -14.36 -0.62 27.66
CA PHE A 237 -14.53 -0.28 26.25
C PHE A 237 -15.36 1.00 26.12
N ILE A 238 -14.98 1.85 25.17
CA ILE A 238 -15.64 3.13 24.90
C ILE A 238 -16.08 3.23 23.44
N ASN A 239 -17.22 3.89 23.20
CA ASN A 239 -17.88 3.97 21.89
C ASN A 239 -18.39 2.61 21.38
N ASN A 240 -19.17 2.68 20.30
CA ASN A 240 -19.71 1.51 19.63
C ASN A 240 -18.63 0.71 18.89
N LEU A 241 -18.81 -0.60 18.86
CA LEU A 241 -18.02 -1.52 18.04
C LEU A 241 -18.03 -1.08 16.57
N ILE A 242 -16.85 -0.98 15.96
CA ILE A 242 -16.72 -0.65 14.54
C ILE A 242 -16.37 -1.90 13.76
N LYS A 243 -17.14 -2.21 12.71
CA LYS A 243 -16.87 -3.31 11.78
C LYS A 243 -16.40 -2.79 10.44
N ARG A 244 -15.34 -3.40 9.88
CA ARG A 244 -14.81 -3.02 8.56
C ARG A 244 -14.39 -4.23 7.76
N ASP A 245 -14.52 -4.14 6.44
CA ASP A 245 -13.89 -5.09 5.54
C ASP A 245 -12.36 -4.98 5.64
N SER A 246 -11.69 -6.12 5.71
CA SER A 246 -10.23 -6.21 5.82
C SER A 246 -9.62 -7.22 4.86
N TYR A 247 -10.40 -7.79 3.94
CA TYR A 247 -9.88 -8.73 2.94
C TYR A 247 -9.07 -8.07 1.82
N SER A 248 -8.26 -8.90 1.17
CA SER A 248 -7.53 -8.55 -0.05
C SER A 248 -8.48 -8.38 -1.23
N LYS A 249 -8.36 -7.28 -1.97
CA LYS A 249 -9.10 -7.04 -3.22
C LYS A 249 -8.30 -6.18 -4.18
N ILE A 250 -8.52 -6.37 -5.48
CA ILE A 250 -7.93 -5.57 -6.56
C ILE A 250 -8.99 -5.19 -7.58
N HIS A 251 -9.00 -3.94 -8.02
CA HIS A 251 -9.94 -3.42 -9.00
C HIS A 251 -9.54 -3.84 -10.41
N LYS A 252 -10.50 -4.17 -11.28
CA LYS A 252 -10.25 -4.57 -12.68
C LYS A 252 -9.77 -3.39 -13.55
N ASP A 253 -10.37 -2.22 -13.37
CA ASP A 253 -10.07 -1.00 -14.11
C ASP A 253 -9.29 0.00 -13.24
N ILE A 254 -7.99 -0.22 -13.02
CA ILE A 254 -7.19 0.59 -12.08
C ILE A 254 -6.94 2.01 -12.61
N VAL A 255 -6.80 2.17 -13.91
CA VAL A 255 -6.49 3.45 -14.56
C VAL A 255 -7.21 3.55 -15.90
N THR A 256 -7.84 4.69 -16.13
CA THR A 256 -8.64 4.99 -17.32
C THR A 256 -8.26 6.35 -17.91
N ASP A 257 -9.03 6.81 -18.89
CA ASP A 257 -8.89 8.15 -19.48
C ASP A 257 -9.39 9.28 -18.58
N LYS A 258 -10.15 8.96 -17.52
CA LYS A 258 -10.79 9.95 -16.65
C LYS A 258 -10.44 9.82 -15.19
N TYR A 259 -9.97 8.66 -14.76
CA TYR A 259 -9.56 8.45 -13.40
C TYR A 259 -8.45 7.42 -13.24
N ILE A 260 -7.73 7.54 -12.14
CA ILE A 260 -6.80 6.56 -11.61
C ILE A 260 -7.17 6.23 -10.17
N LEU A 261 -7.13 4.95 -9.81
CA LEU A 261 -7.33 4.50 -8.44
C LEU A 261 -5.97 4.44 -7.74
N VAL A 262 -5.88 4.88 -6.48
CA VAL A 262 -4.62 4.89 -5.71
C VAL A 262 -4.85 4.38 -4.28
N GLY A 263 -3.91 3.58 -3.76
CA GLY A 263 -4.02 2.93 -2.46
C GLY A 263 -5.13 1.88 -2.43
N ASP A 264 -5.84 1.78 -1.31
CA ASP A 264 -6.95 0.83 -1.11
C ASP A 264 -8.10 0.97 -2.13
N SER A 265 -8.19 2.10 -2.85
CA SER A 265 -9.11 2.22 -3.99
C SER A 265 -8.67 1.36 -5.17
N ALA A 266 -7.37 1.19 -5.42
CA ALA A 266 -6.85 0.35 -6.49
C ALA A 266 -6.77 -1.12 -6.05
N SER A 267 -6.12 -1.34 -4.92
CA SER A 267 -5.98 -2.66 -4.31
C SER A 267 -5.70 -2.52 -2.83
N SER A 268 -6.26 -3.41 -2.03
CA SER A 268 -5.96 -3.56 -0.62
C SER A 268 -5.55 -5.00 -0.32
N ILE A 269 -4.74 -5.18 0.71
CA ILE A 269 -4.35 -6.50 1.22
C ILE A 269 -4.93 -6.75 2.62
N ASP A 270 -4.82 -7.98 3.10
CA ASP A 270 -5.09 -8.33 4.49
C ASP A 270 -4.19 -7.53 5.47
N PRO A 271 -4.74 -6.94 6.54
CA PRO A 271 -3.99 -6.06 7.45
C PRO A 271 -2.95 -6.78 8.30
N LEU A 272 -2.94 -8.12 8.35
CA LEU A 272 -2.00 -8.94 9.14
C LEU A 272 -0.53 -8.51 8.98
N SER A 273 -0.13 -8.15 7.75
CA SER A 273 1.26 -7.81 7.43
C SER A 273 1.66 -6.37 7.73
N GLY A 274 0.74 -5.48 8.12
CA GLY A 274 1.01 -4.06 8.41
C GLY A 274 1.51 -3.22 7.21
N ASN A 275 1.43 -3.75 5.98
CA ASN A 275 2.03 -3.10 4.80
C ASN A 275 1.11 -2.12 4.05
N GLY A 276 -0.17 -1.98 4.42
CA GLY A 276 -1.15 -1.20 3.67
C GLY A 276 -0.71 0.26 3.43
N ALA A 277 -0.20 0.93 4.45
CA ALA A 277 0.29 2.31 4.34
C ALA A 277 1.48 2.43 3.37
N PHE A 278 2.43 1.49 3.42
CA PHE A 278 3.58 1.47 2.51
C PHE A 278 3.17 1.18 1.06
N GLN A 279 2.18 0.31 0.85
CA GLN A 279 1.65 0.05 -0.49
C GLN A 279 0.95 1.29 -1.07
N ALA A 280 0.15 1.98 -0.25
CA ALA A 280 -0.46 3.24 -0.64
C ALA A 280 0.59 4.28 -1.04
N LEU A 281 1.68 4.41 -0.29
CA LEU A 281 2.84 5.26 -0.64
C LEU A 281 3.44 4.84 -1.99
N SER A 282 3.73 3.56 -2.19
CA SER A 282 4.36 3.06 -3.41
C SER A 282 3.50 3.25 -4.68
N MET A 283 2.17 3.29 -4.54
CA MET A 283 1.27 3.61 -5.64
C MET A 283 1.20 5.13 -5.86
N ALA A 284 1.05 5.89 -4.78
CA ALA A 284 0.93 7.35 -4.83
C ALA A 284 2.21 8.03 -5.33
N SER A 285 3.39 7.46 -5.10
CA SER A 285 4.66 8.02 -5.56
C SER A 285 4.83 7.96 -7.09
N VAL A 286 4.12 7.06 -7.78
CA VAL A 286 4.22 6.91 -9.24
C VAL A 286 3.03 7.47 -10.00
N ALA A 287 1.86 7.56 -9.36
CA ALA A 287 0.63 8.04 -10.00
C ALA A 287 0.76 9.44 -10.65
N PRO A 288 1.44 10.44 -10.05
CA PRO A 288 1.63 11.75 -10.66
C PRO A 288 2.31 11.69 -12.03
N TYR A 289 3.33 10.84 -12.19
CA TYR A 289 4.07 10.71 -13.45
C TYR A 289 3.28 10.01 -14.54
N VAL A 290 2.42 9.06 -14.14
CA VAL A 290 1.46 8.40 -15.05
C VAL A 290 0.47 9.43 -15.58
N ILE A 291 -0.12 10.23 -14.70
CA ILE A 291 -1.05 11.31 -15.07
C ILE A 291 -0.34 12.35 -15.95
N ASN A 292 0.88 12.75 -15.57
CA ASN A 292 1.68 13.69 -16.34
C ASN A 292 1.93 13.21 -17.77
N THR A 293 2.27 11.93 -17.93
CA THR A 293 2.45 11.31 -19.24
C THR A 293 1.15 11.27 -20.04
N ILE A 294 0.03 10.93 -19.40
CA ILE A 294 -1.30 10.89 -20.05
C ILE A 294 -1.66 12.26 -20.69
N PHE A 295 -1.36 13.36 -20.00
CA PHE A 295 -1.72 14.70 -20.46
C PHE A 295 -0.69 15.34 -21.38
N ASN A 296 0.60 15.16 -21.10
CA ASN A 296 1.67 15.90 -21.78
C ASN A 296 2.40 15.06 -22.84
N LEU A 297 2.25 13.73 -22.85
CA LEU A 297 2.77 12.83 -23.89
C LEU A 297 1.69 11.83 -24.36
N PRO A 298 0.66 12.27 -25.10
CA PRO A 298 -0.48 11.43 -25.49
C PRO A 298 -0.09 10.14 -26.24
N LYS A 299 1.00 10.16 -27.02
CA LYS A 299 1.54 8.96 -27.69
C LYS A 299 1.95 7.86 -26.70
N ASN A 300 2.33 8.24 -25.48
CA ASN A 300 2.75 7.32 -24.42
C ASN A 300 1.62 7.00 -23.42
N LYS A 301 0.39 7.45 -23.68
CA LYS A 301 -0.75 7.25 -22.77
C LYS A 301 -1.00 5.77 -22.46
N HIS A 302 -0.95 4.90 -23.48
CA HIS A 302 -1.18 3.47 -23.30
C HIS A 302 -0.10 2.83 -22.41
N ILE A 303 1.18 3.09 -22.69
CA ILE A 303 2.28 2.52 -21.92
C ILE A 303 2.30 3.04 -20.47
N ALA A 304 1.91 4.30 -20.23
CA ALA A 304 1.78 4.87 -18.89
C ALA A 304 0.69 4.16 -18.04
N LYS A 305 -0.45 3.83 -18.66
CA LYS A 305 -1.51 3.08 -17.98
C LYS A 305 -1.10 1.66 -17.66
N GLU A 306 -0.50 0.97 -18.63
CA GLU A 306 -0.04 -0.41 -18.43
C GLU A 306 1.08 -0.49 -17.40
N PHE A 307 1.99 0.49 -17.35
CA PHE A 307 2.98 0.63 -16.28
C PHE A 307 2.34 0.62 -14.90
N TYR A 308 1.36 1.50 -14.68
CA TYR A 308 0.69 1.62 -13.39
C TYR A 308 -0.08 0.35 -13.04
N LYS A 309 -0.83 -0.19 -14.00
CA LYS A 309 -1.60 -1.43 -13.84
C LYS A 309 -0.71 -2.61 -13.48
N LYS A 310 0.41 -2.83 -14.20
CA LYS A 310 1.38 -3.90 -13.90
C LYS A 310 1.95 -3.74 -12.50
N ARG A 311 2.31 -2.52 -12.10
CA ARG A 311 2.85 -2.25 -10.76
C ARG A 311 1.86 -2.56 -9.64
N VAL A 312 0.61 -2.12 -9.77
CA VAL A 312 -0.44 -2.41 -8.78
C VAL A 312 -0.71 -3.91 -8.69
N ASN A 313 -0.82 -4.61 -9.82
CA ASN A 313 -1.00 -6.07 -9.84
C ASN A 313 0.20 -6.80 -9.19
N TYR A 314 1.42 -6.38 -9.50
CA TYR A 314 2.61 -6.98 -8.90
C TYR A 314 2.65 -6.81 -7.38
N ILE A 315 2.34 -5.60 -6.87
CA ILE A 315 2.26 -5.33 -5.44
C ILE A 315 1.19 -6.22 -4.80
N PHE A 316 -0.01 -6.28 -5.40
CA PHE A 316 -1.11 -7.10 -4.91
C PHE A 316 -0.76 -8.59 -4.86
N ASP A 317 -0.23 -9.15 -5.95
CA ASP A 317 0.17 -10.55 -6.05
C ASP A 317 1.26 -10.87 -5.02
N LYS A 318 2.31 -10.03 -4.94
CA LYS A 318 3.42 -10.23 -4.00
C LYS A 318 2.92 -10.27 -2.56
N PHE A 319 2.16 -9.26 -2.14
CA PHE A 319 1.74 -9.17 -0.74
C PHE A 319 0.58 -10.09 -0.38
N SER A 320 -0.23 -10.52 -1.36
CA SER A 320 -1.22 -11.58 -1.13
C SER A 320 -0.54 -12.94 -0.90
N ASN A 321 0.54 -13.25 -1.63
CA ASN A 321 1.35 -14.44 -1.36
C ASN A 321 2.04 -14.36 0.00
N VAL A 322 2.65 -13.22 0.35
CA VAL A 322 3.23 -13.03 1.70
C VAL A 322 2.17 -13.22 2.78
N GLY A 323 0.96 -12.69 2.59
CA GLY A 323 -0.16 -12.90 3.51
C GLY A 323 -0.51 -14.38 3.67
N ARG A 324 -0.64 -15.13 2.56
CA ARG A 324 -0.85 -16.58 2.58
C ARG A 324 0.26 -17.30 3.35
N ASP A 325 1.51 -16.96 3.08
CA ASP A 325 2.66 -17.59 3.74
C ASP A 325 2.60 -17.37 5.27
N PHE A 326 2.17 -16.19 5.74
CA PHE A 326 1.88 -15.97 7.17
C PHE A 326 0.73 -16.84 7.68
N TYR A 327 -0.38 -16.94 6.94
CA TYR A 327 -1.49 -17.82 7.33
C TYR A 327 -1.08 -19.31 7.39
N CYS A 328 -0.20 -19.76 6.49
CA CYS A 328 0.34 -21.13 6.48
C CYS A 328 1.35 -21.43 7.61
N MET A 329 1.83 -20.41 8.33
CA MET A 329 2.66 -20.62 9.52
C MET A 329 1.84 -21.04 10.74
N GLU A 330 0.52 -20.80 10.74
CA GLU A 330 -0.38 -21.22 11.81
C GLU A 330 -0.92 -22.62 11.52
N ASN A 331 -0.47 -23.61 12.30
CA ASN A 331 -0.84 -25.01 12.13
C ASN A 331 -1.64 -25.57 13.32
N ARG A 332 -1.92 -24.74 14.35
CA ARG A 332 -2.68 -25.17 15.54
C ARG A 332 -4.18 -25.20 15.32
N PHE A 333 -4.67 -24.49 14.31
CA PHE A 333 -6.09 -24.32 14.03
C PHE A 333 -6.43 -24.77 12.62
N ASP A 334 -7.53 -25.51 12.48
CA ASP A 334 -8.06 -26.02 11.21
C ASP A 334 -9.46 -25.48 10.91
N SER A 335 -9.78 -24.26 11.40
CA SER A 335 -11.08 -23.66 11.15
C SER A 335 -11.23 -23.19 9.70
N LEU A 336 -12.47 -22.98 9.25
CA LEU A 336 -12.76 -22.43 7.93
C LEU A 336 -12.07 -21.08 7.68
N PHE A 337 -11.84 -20.28 8.73
CA PHE A 337 -11.10 -19.03 8.63
C PHE A 337 -9.67 -19.27 8.11
N TRP A 338 -8.96 -20.24 8.71
CA TRP A 338 -7.58 -20.60 8.36
C TRP A 338 -7.49 -21.29 7.01
N GLN A 339 -8.29 -22.34 6.78
CA GLN A 339 -8.26 -23.13 5.54
C GLN A 339 -8.45 -22.25 4.29
N LYS A 340 -9.40 -21.31 4.30
CA LYS A 340 -9.62 -20.41 3.15
C LYS A 340 -8.41 -19.53 2.85
N ARG A 341 -7.72 -19.05 3.89
CA ARG A 341 -6.62 -18.06 3.77
C ARG A 341 -5.26 -18.70 3.55
N GLN A 342 -5.08 -19.95 3.98
CA GLN A 342 -3.92 -20.78 3.64
C GLN A 342 -3.92 -21.21 2.18
N ASN A 343 -5.11 -21.35 1.58
CA ASN A 343 -5.28 -21.78 0.18
C ASN A 343 -5.45 -20.61 -0.82
N TRP A 344 -5.33 -19.36 -0.39
CA TRP A 344 -5.45 -18.18 -1.26
C TRP A 344 -4.32 -17.17 -1.04
N PRO A 345 -3.73 -16.59 -2.11
CA PRO A 345 -4.05 -16.83 -3.51
C PRO A 345 -3.49 -18.19 -3.97
N ILE A 346 -4.12 -18.75 -5.00
CA ILE A 346 -3.59 -19.93 -5.69
C ILE A 346 -2.22 -19.56 -6.27
N LEU A 347 -1.19 -20.35 -5.94
CA LEU A 347 0.15 -20.15 -6.47
C LEU A 347 0.13 -20.25 -7.99
N LYS A 348 0.59 -19.20 -8.66
CA LYS A 348 0.84 -19.24 -10.11
C LYS A 348 2.12 -20.06 -10.33
N THR A 349 1.99 -21.27 -10.86
CA THR A 349 3.13 -22.08 -11.30
C THR A 349 3.46 -21.73 -12.75
N GLY A 350 4.55 -20.99 -12.97
CA GLY A 350 5.02 -20.64 -14.31
C GLY A 350 6.54 -20.69 -14.38
N LYS A 351 7.09 -21.38 -15.39
CA LYS A 351 8.51 -21.23 -15.73
C LYS A 351 8.66 -19.91 -16.49
N TYR A 352 9.35 -18.95 -15.89
CA TYR A 352 9.75 -17.74 -16.58
C TYR A 352 11.12 -17.96 -17.20
N ASN A 353 11.27 -17.69 -18.49
CA ASN A 353 12.58 -17.60 -19.13
C ASN A 353 13.25 -16.29 -18.68
N ILE A 354 13.95 -16.36 -17.53
CA ILE A 354 14.72 -15.27 -16.92
C ILE A 354 16.17 -15.71 -16.68
N PRO A 355 17.16 -14.79 -16.73
CA PRO A 355 17.01 -13.39 -17.11
C PRO A 355 16.68 -13.19 -18.60
N THR A 356 15.96 -12.12 -18.93
CA THR A 356 15.60 -11.76 -20.31
C THR A 356 15.55 -10.24 -20.49
N ILE A 357 15.65 -9.77 -21.73
CA ILE A 357 15.52 -8.35 -22.07
C ILE A 357 14.23 -8.17 -22.87
N LYS A 358 13.40 -7.24 -22.42
CA LYS A 358 12.13 -6.89 -23.08
C LYS A 358 11.92 -5.39 -23.05
N LYS A 359 11.13 -4.90 -24.00
CA LYS A 359 10.57 -3.55 -23.95
C LYS A 359 9.51 -3.49 -22.86
N GLU A 360 9.70 -2.61 -21.90
CA GLU A 360 8.75 -2.33 -20.83
C GLU A 360 8.72 -0.84 -20.52
N ALA A 361 7.80 -0.44 -19.65
CA ALA A 361 7.66 0.93 -19.24
C ALA A 361 8.65 1.32 -18.12
N ILE A 362 9.33 2.46 -18.29
CA ILE A 362 10.23 3.06 -17.30
C ILE A 362 9.78 4.47 -16.94
N LEU A 363 10.12 4.91 -15.73
CA LEU A 363 10.01 6.32 -15.32
C LEU A 363 11.33 7.03 -15.63
N LYS A 364 11.30 8.06 -16.48
CA LYS A 364 12.44 8.91 -16.83
C LYS A 364 11.97 10.35 -16.96
N ASP A 365 12.71 11.30 -16.37
CA ASP A 365 12.44 12.74 -16.50
C ASP A 365 10.98 13.16 -16.23
N ASN A 366 10.35 12.57 -15.21
CA ASN A 366 8.93 12.76 -14.83
C ASN A 366 7.88 12.19 -15.81
N PHE A 367 8.29 11.37 -16.77
CA PHE A 367 7.42 10.75 -17.77
C PHE A 367 7.63 9.23 -17.85
N ILE A 368 6.64 8.55 -18.40
CA ILE A 368 6.70 7.11 -18.68
C ILE A 368 7.04 6.88 -20.15
N TYR A 369 8.10 6.12 -20.39
CA TYR A 369 8.58 5.74 -21.72
C TYR A 369 8.67 4.23 -21.87
N GLU A 370 8.55 3.75 -23.09
CA GLU A 370 8.98 2.39 -23.44
C GLU A 370 10.52 2.37 -23.53
N HIS A 371 11.14 1.40 -22.89
CA HIS A 371 12.58 1.17 -22.95
C HIS A 371 12.90 -0.31 -22.77
N ASP A 372 14.04 -0.76 -23.28
CA ASP A 372 14.54 -2.09 -22.95
C ASP A 372 14.86 -2.16 -21.45
N VAL A 373 14.44 -3.24 -20.80
CA VAL A 373 14.72 -3.51 -19.39
C VAL A 373 15.18 -4.95 -19.21
N VAL A 374 15.99 -5.19 -18.18
CA VAL A 374 16.43 -6.54 -17.80
C VAL A 374 15.46 -7.09 -16.77
N ILE A 375 14.71 -8.12 -17.15
CA ILE A 375 13.78 -8.85 -16.27
C ILE A 375 14.55 -10.01 -15.64
N THR A 376 14.54 -10.06 -14.30
CA THR A 376 15.27 -11.04 -13.50
C THR A 376 14.37 -11.60 -12.40
N LYS A 377 14.85 -12.58 -11.63
CA LYS A 377 14.10 -13.18 -10.52
C LYS A 377 13.69 -12.13 -9.49
N ASP A 378 14.62 -11.23 -9.15
CA ASP A 378 14.38 -10.22 -8.12
C ASP A 378 13.80 -8.92 -8.68
N ASN A 379 13.83 -8.75 -10.01
CA ASN A 379 13.29 -7.58 -10.71
C ASN A 379 12.28 -8.00 -11.80
N PRO A 380 11.10 -8.50 -11.39
CA PRO A 380 10.10 -9.04 -12.32
C PRO A 380 9.37 -7.97 -13.14
N LEU A 381 9.42 -6.69 -12.72
CA LEU A 381 8.94 -5.55 -13.50
C LEU A 381 10.03 -4.98 -14.43
N GLY A 382 11.22 -5.58 -14.43
CA GLY A 382 12.38 -5.11 -15.18
C GLY A 382 13.14 -3.99 -14.48
N VAL A 383 14.43 -3.91 -14.80
CA VAL A 383 15.31 -2.83 -14.35
C VAL A 383 16.10 -2.28 -15.54
N TRP A 384 16.13 -0.96 -15.66
CA TRP A 384 16.94 -0.24 -16.65
C TRP A 384 18.25 0.27 -16.04
N LEU A 385 18.15 0.88 -14.85
CA LEU A 385 19.29 1.46 -14.14
C LEU A 385 19.55 0.73 -12.82
N LEU A 386 20.82 0.42 -12.56
CA LEU A 386 21.31 0.04 -11.23
C LEU A 386 22.34 1.07 -10.78
N ASN A 387 22.10 1.77 -9.67
CA ASN A 387 22.93 2.91 -9.22
C ASN A 387 23.22 3.95 -10.33
N ASN A 388 22.21 4.31 -11.12
CA ASN A 388 22.33 5.22 -12.28
C ASN A 388 23.14 4.67 -13.48
N PHE A 389 23.57 3.42 -13.46
CA PHE A 389 24.23 2.78 -14.59
C PHE A 389 23.23 2.03 -15.46
N ASP A 390 23.28 2.29 -16.77
CA ASP A 390 22.53 1.50 -17.76
C ASP A 390 23.10 0.09 -17.80
N ILE A 391 22.30 -0.85 -17.31
CA ILE A 391 22.66 -2.27 -17.24
C ILE A 391 22.12 -3.06 -18.43
N VAL A 392 21.36 -2.45 -19.34
CA VAL A 392 20.71 -3.16 -20.46
C VAL A 392 21.75 -3.58 -21.47
N SER A 393 22.61 -2.65 -21.91
CA SER A 393 23.68 -2.96 -22.88
C SER A 393 24.65 -3.99 -22.31
N LEU A 394 24.99 -3.86 -21.03
CA LEU A 394 25.83 -4.80 -20.30
C LEU A 394 25.20 -6.20 -20.26
N SER A 395 23.94 -6.29 -19.83
CA SER A 395 23.22 -7.57 -19.74
C SER A 395 23.03 -8.20 -21.13
N LYS A 396 22.75 -7.40 -22.16
CA LYS A 396 22.58 -7.88 -23.54
C LYS A 396 23.85 -8.54 -24.06
N TYR A 397 25.01 -7.96 -23.77
CA TYR A 397 26.28 -8.58 -24.13
C TYR A 397 26.50 -9.87 -23.34
N CYS A 398 26.35 -9.84 -22.01
CA CYS A 398 26.59 -11.00 -21.15
C CYS A 398 25.72 -12.20 -21.50
N LEU A 399 24.43 -11.99 -21.82
CA LEU A 399 23.49 -13.07 -22.13
C LEU A 399 23.74 -13.76 -23.47
N ASN A 400 24.43 -13.08 -24.40
CA ASN A 400 24.69 -13.57 -25.76
C ASN A 400 26.12 -14.11 -25.95
N ASN A 401 26.95 -14.13 -24.90
CA ASN A 401 28.36 -14.49 -25.00
C ASN A 401 28.75 -15.53 -23.94
N SER A 402 29.91 -16.16 -24.15
CA SER A 402 30.50 -17.07 -23.16
C SER A 402 30.83 -16.34 -21.86
N LYS A 403 30.89 -17.08 -20.75
CA LYS A 403 31.22 -16.55 -19.42
C LYS A 403 32.51 -15.71 -19.43
N GLU A 404 33.56 -16.21 -20.07
CA GLU A 404 34.85 -15.52 -20.17
C GLU A 404 34.74 -14.16 -20.89
N LYS A 405 34.06 -14.14 -22.04
CA LYS A 405 33.81 -12.90 -22.79
C LYS A 405 32.96 -11.92 -21.98
N ALA A 406 31.95 -12.42 -21.28
CA ALA A 406 31.07 -11.61 -20.44
C ALA A 406 31.81 -10.98 -19.25
N ILE A 407 32.70 -11.73 -18.58
CA ILE A 407 33.54 -11.21 -17.49
C ILE A 407 34.48 -10.12 -18.01
N LYS A 408 35.18 -10.38 -19.13
CA LYS A 408 36.07 -9.38 -19.73
C LYS A 408 35.32 -8.11 -20.15
N TYR A 409 34.13 -8.25 -20.72
CA TYR A 409 33.28 -7.11 -21.07
C TYR A 409 32.80 -6.35 -19.84
N PHE A 410 32.44 -7.05 -18.76
CA PHE A 410 32.09 -6.42 -17.49
C PHE A 410 33.23 -5.58 -16.91
N GLU A 411 34.45 -6.10 -16.92
CA GLU A 411 35.65 -5.36 -16.47
C GLU A 411 35.87 -4.10 -17.33
N ASN A 412 35.83 -4.25 -18.65
CA ASN A 412 35.94 -3.13 -19.58
C ASN A 412 34.82 -2.09 -19.37
N PHE A 413 33.59 -2.54 -19.14
CA PHE A 413 32.46 -1.66 -18.82
C PHE A 413 32.75 -0.85 -17.56
N CYS A 414 33.21 -1.50 -16.49
CA CYS A 414 33.54 -0.83 -15.24
C CYS A 414 34.63 0.22 -15.41
N THR A 415 35.71 -0.11 -16.14
CA THR A 415 36.79 0.84 -16.44
C THR A 415 36.30 2.00 -17.31
N SER A 416 35.56 1.73 -18.38
CA SER A 416 35.07 2.76 -19.31
C SER A 416 34.11 3.77 -18.67
N LYS A 417 33.39 3.35 -17.62
CA LYS A 417 32.45 4.18 -16.87
C LYS A 417 33.07 4.81 -15.62
N ASN A 418 34.37 4.61 -15.38
CA ASN A 418 35.09 5.09 -14.19
C ASN A 418 34.36 4.74 -12.89
N LEU A 419 33.90 3.49 -12.78
CA LEU A 419 33.13 3.05 -11.61
C LEU A 419 34.03 2.98 -10.37
N VAL A 420 33.50 3.47 -9.23
CA VAL A 420 34.16 3.29 -7.94
C VAL A 420 33.98 1.86 -7.42
N ASN A 421 34.90 1.38 -6.58
CA ASN A 421 34.89 0.00 -6.06
C ASN A 421 33.53 -0.44 -5.48
N LYS A 422 32.83 0.47 -4.78
CA LYS A 422 31.50 0.20 -4.23
C LYS A 422 30.48 -0.16 -5.32
N ASP A 423 30.44 0.58 -6.42
CA ASP A 423 29.51 0.34 -7.52
C ASP A 423 29.87 -0.91 -8.31
N ILE A 424 31.18 -1.16 -8.51
CA ILE A 424 31.66 -2.41 -9.11
C ILE A 424 31.19 -3.62 -8.29
N MET A 425 31.35 -3.58 -6.97
CA MET A 425 30.88 -4.67 -6.09
C MET A 425 29.37 -4.89 -6.18
N ILE A 426 28.58 -3.81 -6.21
CA ILE A 426 27.12 -3.89 -6.31
C ILE A 426 26.70 -4.49 -7.66
N LEU A 427 27.26 -3.99 -8.76
CA LEU A 427 26.97 -4.49 -10.12
C LEU A 427 27.41 -5.95 -10.28
N LYS A 428 28.62 -6.29 -9.81
CA LYS A 428 29.13 -7.67 -9.83
C LYS A 428 28.19 -8.59 -9.05
N LYS A 429 27.85 -8.23 -7.81
CA LYS A 429 26.92 -9.01 -6.99
C LYS A 429 25.59 -9.22 -7.69
N TRP A 430 25.03 -8.17 -8.29
CA TRP A 430 23.75 -8.23 -8.99
C TRP A 430 23.80 -9.11 -10.24
N ILE A 431 24.80 -8.95 -11.12
CA ILE A 431 24.93 -9.73 -12.35
C ILE A 431 25.01 -11.24 -12.07
N PHE A 432 25.80 -11.64 -11.08
CA PHE A 432 25.93 -13.05 -10.71
C PHE A 432 24.67 -13.55 -9.97
N SER A 433 24.11 -12.79 -9.02
CA SER A 433 22.93 -13.24 -8.27
C SER A 433 21.68 -13.37 -9.15
N GLN A 434 21.61 -12.60 -10.24
CA GLN A 434 20.51 -12.65 -11.21
C GLN A 434 20.78 -13.61 -12.39
N ASN A 435 21.88 -14.39 -12.36
CA ASN A 435 22.28 -15.33 -13.42
C ASN A 435 22.47 -14.68 -14.80
N ILE A 436 22.87 -13.40 -14.86
CA ILE A 436 23.16 -12.71 -16.12
C ILE A 436 24.49 -13.17 -16.71
N ILE A 437 25.49 -13.35 -15.83
CA ILE A 437 26.67 -14.18 -16.13
C ILE A 437 26.43 -15.50 -15.41
N ARG A 438 26.35 -16.60 -16.16
CA ARG A 438 26.16 -17.94 -15.59
C ARG A 438 27.46 -18.40 -14.93
N ASN A 439 27.33 -19.10 -13.80
CA ASN A 439 28.46 -19.76 -13.13
C ASN A 439 29.02 -20.90 -13.96
#